data_AF-A0A537RJ59-F1
#
_entry.id   AF-A0A537RJ59-F1
#
_cell.length_a   1.000
_cell.length_b   1.000
_cell.length_c   1.000
_cell.angle_alpha   90.00
_cell.angle_beta   90.00
_cell.angle_gamma   90.00
#
_symmetry.space_group_name_H-M   'P 1'
#
loop_
_entity.id
_entity.type
_entity.pdbx_description
1 polymer ?
#
loop_
_entity_poly.entity_id
_entity_poly.type
_entity_poly.pdbx_seq_one_letter_code
_entity_poly.pdbx_strand_id
1 'polypeptide(L)'
;MQNSARGLLGADPVSDFDAGPPRISFEFFPPKTQEMEERLWASIKRLEPLRPRFVSVTYGAGGSTRERTHSTVRRIRQETALEPAAHLTCVAAAREEIDAVARDYWEVGIRHIVALRGDPPGGIGAGYAPHPGGYAYAADLVAGLKKVADFEISVAAYPETHPSARSPGHDLDNLKAKLDAGASRAITQFFFDADVFLRFRDRARAAGIEIPIVPGILPVTNFAQLKRMAAACGASIARRARPQTRRGGCLVPSRFAFTPHPSFPRKREPRAAGFQADAPCSSQGQALDPRFRGGDKYKKSHAYTRQ
;
A
#
# COMPACT_ATOMS: atom_id res chain seq x y z
N MET A 1 28.06 26.41 11.33
CA MET A 1 27.21 25.68 12.29
C MET A 1 25.76 26.08 12.07
N GLN A 2 24.93 25.09 11.72
CA GLN A 2 23.47 24.97 11.90
C GLN A 2 22.89 24.22 10.69
N ASN A 3 22.99 22.90 10.77
CA ASN A 3 22.33 21.96 9.87
C ASN A 3 21.05 21.53 10.59
N SER A 4 19.94 22.25 10.38
CA SER A 4 18.65 21.88 10.97
C SER A 4 17.97 20.85 10.07
N ALA A 5 17.82 19.64 10.60
CA ALA A 5 17.09 18.54 10.00
C ALA A 5 15.67 18.97 9.57
N ARG A 6 15.50 19.27 8.28
CA ARG A 6 14.18 19.27 7.66
C ARG A 6 13.81 17.82 7.39
N GLY A 7 12.94 17.26 8.21
CA GLY A 7 12.27 15.98 7.91
C GLY A 7 11.56 16.05 6.55
N LEU A 8 11.30 14.89 5.94
CA LEU A 8 10.67 14.70 4.62
C LEU A 8 9.27 15.37 4.45
N LEU A 9 8.75 16.02 5.49
CA LEU A 9 7.44 16.67 5.54
C LEU A 9 7.49 18.20 5.34
N GLY A 10 8.54 18.74 4.71
CA GLY A 10 8.59 20.16 4.34
C GLY A 10 7.56 20.62 3.29
N ALA A 11 6.65 19.75 2.85
CA ALA A 11 5.54 20.10 1.96
C ALA A 11 4.23 19.59 2.55
N ASP A 12 3.27 20.49 2.64
CA ASP A 12 1.91 20.27 3.10
C ASP A 12 1.29 19.03 2.39
N PRO A 13 0.73 18.06 3.13
CA PRO A 13 0.15 16.84 2.58
C PRO A 13 -1.01 17.08 1.59
N VAL A 14 -1.59 18.28 1.56
CA VAL A 14 -2.68 18.68 0.66
C VAL A 14 -2.18 19.56 -0.50
N SER A 15 -0.92 20.02 -0.48
CA SER A 15 -0.36 20.87 -1.55
C SER A 15 0.17 20.11 -2.78
N ASP A 16 -0.05 18.79 -2.88
CA ASP A 16 0.35 18.01 -4.06
C ASP A 16 -0.51 18.31 -5.33
N PHE A 17 -1.48 19.22 -5.23
CA PHE A 17 -2.20 19.80 -6.38
C PHE A 17 -1.63 21.15 -6.87
N ASP A 18 -0.58 21.69 -6.24
CA ASP A 18 0.11 22.87 -6.74
C ASP A 18 1.00 22.52 -7.94
N ALA A 19 0.52 22.87 -9.14
CA ALA A 19 1.22 23.19 -10.40
C ALA A 19 2.42 22.34 -10.86
N GLY A 20 2.60 21.10 -10.37
CA GLY A 20 3.69 20.20 -10.75
C GLY A 20 3.22 18.82 -11.22
N PRO A 21 4.10 18.02 -11.86
CA PRO A 21 3.78 16.64 -12.18
C PRO A 21 3.52 15.84 -10.88
N PRO A 22 2.56 14.90 -10.90
CA PRO A 22 2.22 14.13 -9.71
C PRO A 22 3.42 13.33 -9.22
N ARG A 23 3.60 13.30 -7.89
CA ARG A 23 4.62 12.47 -7.25
C ARG A 23 4.22 11.01 -7.34
N ILE A 24 5.16 10.15 -7.72
CA ILE A 24 4.94 8.71 -7.91
C ILE A 24 5.77 7.89 -6.93
N SER A 25 5.31 6.68 -6.64
CA SER A 25 6.06 5.65 -5.92
C SER A 25 5.83 4.29 -6.59
N PHE A 26 6.78 3.38 -6.47
CA PHE A 26 6.68 2.03 -7.03
C PHE A 26 6.72 0.98 -5.92
N GLU A 27 5.97 -0.12 -6.09
CA GLU A 27 5.99 -1.27 -5.18
C GLU A 27 6.60 -2.48 -5.91
N PHE A 28 7.54 -3.14 -5.25
CA PHE A 28 8.23 -4.33 -5.76
C PHE A 28 7.99 -5.53 -4.87
N PHE A 29 8.02 -6.71 -5.50
CA PHE A 29 7.99 -7.99 -4.79
C PHE A 29 9.41 -8.51 -4.59
N PRO A 30 9.72 -9.10 -3.41
CA PRO A 30 11.01 -9.74 -3.20
C PRO A 30 11.16 -10.92 -4.19
N PRO A 31 12.31 -11.04 -4.87
CA PRO A 31 12.51 -12.05 -5.90
C PRO A 31 12.57 -13.45 -5.28
N LYS A 32 12.00 -14.46 -5.96
CA LYS A 32 12.04 -15.85 -5.48
C LYS A 32 13.16 -16.68 -6.10
N THR A 33 13.72 -16.21 -7.20
CA THR A 33 14.77 -16.88 -7.99
C THR A 33 15.81 -15.84 -8.41
N GLN A 34 17.00 -16.31 -8.78
CA GLN A 34 18.08 -15.46 -9.28
C GLN A 34 17.64 -14.64 -10.51
N GLU A 35 16.92 -15.27 -11.44
CA GLU A 35 16.40 -14.60 -12.64
C GLU A 35 15.42 -13.47 -12.26
N MET A 36 14.56 -13.68 -11.25
CA MET A 36 13.67 -12.63 -10.75
C MET A 36 14.45 -11.49 -10.10
N GLU A 37 15.58 -11.78 -9.44
CA GLU A 37 16.43 -10.77 -8.82
C GLU A 37 17.09 -9.87 -9.88
N GLU A 38 17.66 -10.46 -10.92
CA GLU A 38 18.25 -9.72 -12.04
C GLU A 38 17.21 -8.81 -12.73
N ARG A 39 16.01 -9.35 -12.97
CA ARG A 39 14.88 -8.59 -13.55
C ARG A 39 14.40 -7.47 -12.63
N LEU A 40 14.32 -7.72 -11.33
CA LEU A 40 13.97 -6.69 -10.34
C LEU A 40 15.01 -5.56 -10.36
N TRP A 41 16.30 -5.90 -10.36
CA TRP A 41 17.37 -4.92 -10.37
C TRP A 41 17.39 -4.06 -11.65
N ALA A 42 17.22 -4.70 -12.81
CA ALA A 42 17.07 -3.99 -14.07
C ALA A 42 15.85 -3.02 -14.06
N SER A 43 14.75 -3.43 -13.43
CA SER A 43 13.56 -2.59 -13.28
C SER A 43 13.80 -1.41 -12.34
N ILE A 44 14.45 -1.63 -11.19
CA ILE A 44 14.84 -0.57 -10.25
C ILE A 44 15.71 0.47 -10.96
N LYS A 45 16.78 0.04 -11.66
CA LYS A 45 17.67 0.96 -12.38
C LYS A 45 16.98 1.70 -13.52
N ARG A 46 15.99 1.08 -14.17
CA ARG A 46 15.17 1.73 -15.20
C ARG A 46 14.24 2.81 -14.62
N LEU A 47 13.74 2.61 -13.40
CA LEU A 47 12.78 3.51 -12.75
C LEU A 47 13.47 4.60 -11.90
N GLU A 48 14.71 4.39 -11.49
CA GLU A 48 15.51 5.34 -10.68
C GLU A 48 15.55 6.78 -11.26
N PRO A 49 15.75 7.00 -12.58
CA PRO A 49 15.75 8.34 -13.16
C PRO A 49 14.42 9.09 -13.06
N LEU A 50 13.30 8.41 -12.79
CA LEU A 50 12.00 9.04 -12.58
C LEU A 50 11.89 9.75 -11.22
N ARG A 51 12.91 9.57 -10.34
CA ARG A 51 12.98 10.17 -9.01
C ARG A 51 11.68 10.00 -8.21
N PRO A 52 11.18 8.75 -8.05
CA PRO A 52 9.98 8.51 -7.28
C PRO A 52 10.17 8.99 -5.84
N ARG A 53 9.07 9.37 -5.17
CA ARG A 53 9.09 9.85 -3.78
C ARG A 53 9.66 8.78 -2.84
N PHE A 54 9.32 7.53 -3.09
CA PHE A 54 9.88 6.35 -2.43
C PHE A 54 9.62 5.10 -3.30
N VAL A 55 10.26 4.00 -2.97
CA VAL A 55 9.91 2.67 -3.49
C VAL A 55 9.64 1.73 -2.34
N SER A 56 8.59 0.91 -2.41
CA SER A 56 8.28 -0.07 -1.38
C SER A 56 8.66 -1.48 -1.81
N VAL A 57 9.03 -2.32 -0.85
CA VAL A 57 9.21 -3.76 -1.06
C VAL A 57 8.22 -4.51 -0.17
N THR A 58 7.42 -5.38 -0.77
CA THR A 58 6.41 -6.16 -0.05
C THR A 58 7.03 -7.19 0.89
N TYR A 59 6.29 -7.58 1.92
CA TYR A 59 6.68 -8.57 2.91
C TYR A 59 5.88 -9.85 2.71
N GLY A 60 6.47 -11.03 2.78
CA GLY A 60 5.76 -12.28 2.46
C GLY A 60 4.68 -12.62 3.47
N ALA A 61 3.58 -13.24 3.00
CA ALA A 61 2.52 -13.75 3.89
C ALA A 61 3.13 -14.67 4.97
N GLY A 62 2.71 -14.47 6.23
CA GLY A 62 3.22 -15.22 7.37
C GLY A 62 4.74 -15.09 7.62
N GLY A 63 5.41 -14.07 7.08
CA GLY A 63 6.86 -13.88 7.26
C GLY A 63 7.76 -14.71 6.34
N SER A 64 7.17 -15.47 5.41
CA SER A 64 7.88 -16.41 4.53
C SER A 64 8.98 -15.81 3.64
N THR A 65 8.96 -14.49 3.40
CA THR A 65 10.00 -13.81 2.61
C THR A 65 10.69 -12.68 3.39
N ARG A 66 10.72 -12.77 4.73
CA ARG A 66 11.37 -11.78 5.60
C ARG A 66 12.77 -11.44 5.12
N GLU A 67 13.65 -12.44 5.06
CA GLU A 67 15.06 -12.26 4.67
C GLU A 67 15.21 -11.61 3.29
N ARG A 68 14.41 -12.04 2.31
CA ARG A 68 14.44 -11.50 0.94
C ARG A 68 13.96 -10.05 0.87
N THR A 69 13.00 -9.68 1.72
CA THR A 69 12.53 -8.29 1.84
C THR A 69 13.65 -7.44 2.42
N HIS A 70 14.26 -7.89 3.52
CA HIS A 70 15.37 -7.20 4.17
C HIS A 70 16.56 -7.00 3.23
N SER A 71 17.00 -8.03 2.51
CA SER A 71 18.11 -7.92 1.57
C SER A 71 17.80 -6.94 0.43
N THR A 72 16.60 -7.00 -0.15
CA THR A 72 16.18 -6.10 -1.23
C THR A 72 16.15 -4.64 -0.78
N VAL A 73 15.53 -4.35 0.37
CA VAL A 73 15.41 -2.97 0.89
C VAL A 73 16.80 -2.42 1.25
N ARG A 74 17.67 -3.22 1.88
CA ARG A 74 19.06 -2.83 2.18
C ARG A 74 19.85 -2.54 0.90
N ARG A 75 19.72 -3.39 -0.11
CA ARG A 75 20.40 -3.22 -1.40
C ARG A 75 19.95 -1.94 -2.11
N ILE A 76 18.65 -1.66 -2.15
CA ILE A 76 18.12 -0.40 -2.70
C ILE A 76 18.74 0.79 -1.97
N ARG A 77 18.78 0.75 -0.62
CA ARG A 77 19.36 1.83 0.19
C ARG A 77 20.85 2.06 -0.09
N GLN A 78 21.61 1.00 -0.36
CA GLN A 78 23.07 1.05 -0.52
C GLN A 78 23.53 1.36 -1.95
N GLU A 79 22.82 0.85 -2.95
CA GLU A 79 23.27 0.85 -4.35
C GLU A 79 22.48 1.81 -5.26
N THR A 80 21.53 2.59 -4.71
CA THR A 80 20.69 3.54 -5.48
C THR A 80 20.49 4.85 -4.72
N ALA A 81 20.04 5.89 -5.42
CA ALA A 81 19.59 7.14 -4.83
C ALA A 81 18.11 7.12 -4.37
N LEU A 82 17.46 5.95 -4.42
CA LEU A 82 16.06 5.78 -4.04
C LEU A 82 15.90 5.74 -2.51
N GLU A 83 14.76 6.23 -2.03
CA GLU A 83 14.35 6.09 -0.63
C GLU A 83 13.45 4.87 -0.48
N PRO A 84 13.92 3.78 0.16
CA PRO A 84 13.13 2.57 0.26
C PRO A 84 12.21 2.57 1.48
N ALA A 85 11.03 1.97 1.30
CA ALA A 85 10.07 1.67 2.35
C ALA A 85 9.91 0.16 2.50
N ALA A 86 10.04 -0.34 3.73
CA ALA A 86 9.85 -1.76 3.99
C ALA A 86 8.39 -2.03 4.38
N HIS A 87 7.74 -3.00 3.73
CA HIS A 87 6.52 -3.56 4.30
C HIS A 87 6.88 -4.37 5.55
N LEU A 88 6.03 -4.29 6.57
CA LEU A 88 6.18 -5.06 7.79
C LEU A 88 4.81 -5.50 8.30
N THR A 89 4.66 -6.78 8.60
CA THR A 89 3.41 -7.39 9.07
C THR A 89 3.51 -7.86 10.51
N CYS A 90 2.41 -7.82 11.27
CA CYS A 90 2.37 -8.34 12.64
C CYS A 90 1.79 -9.75 12.82
N VAL A 91 1.34 -10.39 11.76
CA VAL A 91 0.84 -11.78 11.81
C VAL A 91 1.97 -12.76 12.14
N ALA A 92 1.65 -13.75 12.98
CA ALA A 92 2.49 -14.91 13.28
C ALA A 92 3.91 -14.60 13.80
N ALA A 93 4.10 -13.46 14.47
CA ALA A 93 5.37 -13.09 15.10
C ALA A 93 5.15 -12.44 16.47
N ALA A 94 6.12 -12.62 17.38
CA ALA A 94 6.14 -11.94 18.66
C ALA A 94 6.52 -10.45 18.49
N ARG A 95 6.12 -9.59 19.43
CA ARG A 95 6.44 -8.16 19.38
C ARG A 95 7.95 -7.93 19.36
N GLU A 96 8.70 -8.69 20.15
CA GLU A 96 10.14 -8.56 20.29
C GLU A 96 10.87 -8.82 18.96
N GLU A 97 10.37 -9.78 18.17
CA GLU A 97 10.91 -10.11 16.85
C GLU A 97 10.64 -8.98 15.83
N ILE A 98 9.43 -8.42 15.87
CA ILE A 98 9.03 -7.30 15.00
C ILE A 98 9.80 -6.03 15.38
N ASP A 99 9.97 -5.76 16.67
CA ASP A 99 10.71 -4.60 17.16
C ASP A 99 12.20 -4.72 16.83
N ALA A 100 12.77 -5.93 16.88
CA ALA A 100 14.14 -6.18 16.42
C ALA A 100 14.29 -5.88 14.92
N VAL A 101 13.36 -6.33 14.07
CA VAL A 101 13.32 -5.97 12.64
C VAL A 101 13.27 -4.47 12.43
N ALA A 102 12.43 -3.77 13.18
CA ALA A 102 12.30 -2.33 13.09
C ALA A 102 13.61 -1.64 13.49
N ARG A 103 14.26 -2.05 14.59
CA ARG A 103 15.57 -1.52 14.99
C ARG A 103 16.62 -1.75 13.90
N ASP A 104 16.69 -2.95 13.33
CA ASP A 104 17.62 -3.27 12.23
C ASP A 104 17.39 -2.37 11.00
N TYR A 105 16.12 -2.11 10.66
CA TYR A 105 15.78 -1.16 9.59
C TYR A 105 16.25 0.25 9.92
N TRP A 106 16.04 0.69 11.16
CA TRP A 106 16.48 2.00 11.59
C TRP A 106 18.01 2.14 11.55
N GLU A 107 18.76 1.14 12.00
CA GLU A 107 20.22 1.17 12.02
C GLU A 107 20.82 1.30 10.61
N VAL A 108 20.22 0.64 9.61
CA VAL A 108 20.69 0.73 8.21
C VAL A 108 20.10 1.90 7.41
N GLY A 109 19.44 2.83 8.09
CA GLY A 109 18.99 4.08 7.50
C GLY A 109 17.65 3.99 6.75
N ILE A 110 16.87 2.92 6.94
CA ILE A 110 15.50 2.85 6.46
C ILE A 110 14.62 3.62 7.44
N ARG A 111 13.89 4.61 6.94
CA ARG A 111 13.08 5.54 7.75
C ARG A 111 11.59 5.44 7.48
N HIS A 112 11.18 4.66 6.47
CA HIS A 112 9.79 4.52 6.04
C HIS A 112 9.34 3.06 6.14
N ILE A 113 8.25 2.82 6.88
CA ILE A 113 7.60 1.51 6.98
C ILE A 113 6.18 1.57 6.42
N VAL A 114 5.79 0.54 5.66
CA VAL A 114 4.39 0.26 5.33
C VAL A 114 3.87 -0.78 6.33
N ALA A 115 3.17 -0.31 7.36
CA ALA A 115 2.70 -1.14 8.47
C ALA A 115 1.38 -1.84 8.12
N LEU A 116 1.41 -3.17 8.17
CA LEU A 116 0.31 -4.03 7.77
C LEU A 116 0.03 -5.06 8.86
N ARG A 117 -1.18 -5.61 8.90
CA ARG A 117 -1.46 -6.76 9.77
C ARG A 117 -0.87 -8.04 9.14
N GLY A 118 -1.14 -8.26 7.85
CA GLY A 118 -0.71 -9.43 7.10
C GLY A 118 -1.82 -10.45 6.92
N ASP A 119 -1.67 -11.31 5.91
CA ASP A 119 -2.61 -12.43 5.69
C ASP A 119 -2.47 -13.49 6.79
N PRO A 120 -3.59 -14.11 7.23
CA PRO A 120 -3.51 -15.22 8.16
C PRO A 120 -2.76 -16.40 7.52
N PRO A 121 -2.08 -17.26 8.31
CA PRO A 121 -1.31 -18.39 7.79
C PRO A 121 -2.09 -19.36 6.88
N GLY A 122 -3.41 -19.49 7.08
CA GLY A 122 -4.30 -20.27 6.22
C GLY A 122 -4.71 -19.58 4.91
N GLY A 123 -4.17 -18.40 4.62
CA GLY A 123 -4.50 -17.61 3.44
C GLY A 123 -5.81 -16.84 3.56
N ILE A 124 -6.15 -16.12 2.48
CA ILE A 124 -7.32 -15.23 2.44
C ILE A 124 -8.60 -16.03 2.66
N GLY A 125 -9.43 -15.58 3.61
CA GLY A 125 -10.67 -16.25 4.01
C GLY A 125 -10.53 -17.14 5.24
N ALA A 126 -9.31 -17.50 5.65
CA ALA A 126 -9.09 -18.19 6.91
C ALA A 126 -9.34 -17.26 8.11
N GLY A 127 -9.76 -17.83 9.24
CA GLY A 127 -9.89 -17.11 10.50
C GLY A 127 -8.55 -16.49 10.92
N TYR A 128 -8.55 -15.21 11.27
CA TYR A 128 -7.38 -14.54 11.81
C TYR A 128 -7.38 -14.63 13.34
N ALA A 129 -6.28 -15.09 13.89
CA ALA A 129 -5.96 -14.94 15.31
C ALA A 129 -4.59 -14.27 15.44
N PRO A 130 -4.44 -13.27 16.32
CA PRO A 130 -3.14 -12.67 16.57
C PRO A 130 -2.21 -13.67 17.29
N HIS A 131 -0.90 -13.50 17.12
CA HIS A 131 0.06 -14.24 17.93
C HIS A 131 -0.12 -13.84 19.42
N PRO A 132 -0.12 -14.77 20.40
CA PRO A 132 -0.40 -14.46 21.80
C PRO A 132 0.49 -13.36 22.41
N GLY A 133 1.74 -13.26 21.97
CA GLY A 133 2.68 -12.19 22.32
C GLY A 133 2.93 -11.17 21.22
N GLY A 134 2.12 -11.13 20.16
CA GLY A 134 2.30 -10.27 18.99
C GLY A 134 1.57 -8.93 19.08
N TYR A 135 1.73 -8.10 18.05
CA TYR A 135 0.81 -6.99 17.80
C TYR A 135 -0.47 -7.55 17.18
N ALA A 136 -1.63 -7.22 17.76
CA ALA A 136 -2.88 -7.85 17.37
C ALA A 136 -3.40 -7.34 16.03
N TYR A 137 -3.23 -6.05 15.76
CA TYR A 137 -3.68 -5.42 14.53
C TYR A 137 -2.66 -4.39 14.04
N ALA A 138 -2.86 -3.91 12.81
CA ALA A 138 -1.98 -2.91 12.20
C ALA A 138 -1.91 -1.62 13.04
N ALA A 139 -2.97 -1.22 13.75
CA ALA A 139 -2.93 -0.07 14.65
C ALA A 139 -1.98 -0.28 15.84
N ASP A 140 -1.97 -1.48 16.43
CA ASP A 140 -1.03 -1.82 17.50
C ASP A 140 0.41 -1.85 16.97
N LEU A 141 0.61 -2.36 15.74
CA LEU A 141 1.92 -2.34 15.07
C LEU A 141 2.41 -0.91 14.85
N VAL A 142 1.57 0.00 14.35
CA VAL A 142 1.92 1.42 14.17
C VAL A 142 2.36 2.03 15.50
N ALA A 143 1.57 1.85 16.56
CA ALA A 143 1.89 2.37 17.89
C ALA A 143 3.19 1.76 18.46
N GLY A 144 3.45 0.48 18.21
CA GLY A 144 4.69 -0.20 18.58
C GLY A 144 5.90 0.37 17.84
N LEU A 145 5.82 0.48 16.52
CA LEU A 145 6.90 1.01 15.68
C LEU A 145 7.27 2.45 16.05
N LYS A 146 6.28 3.30 16.39
CA LYS A 146 6.53 4.66 16.88
C LYS A 146 7.28 4.73 18.22
N LYS A 147 7.25 3.66 19.03
CA LYS A 147 8.07 3.55 20.25
C LYS A 147 9.49 3.08 19.96
N VAL A 148 9.69 2.34 18.87
CA VAL A 148 11.02 1.87 18.46
C VAL A 148 11.86 3.01 17.90
N ALA A 149 11.31 3.78 16.96
CA ALA A 149 11.95 4.95 16.39
C ALA A 149 10.95 5.87 15.69
N ASP A 150 11.38 7.07 15.29
CA ASP A 150 10.52 8.03 14.58
C ASP A 150 10.39 7.69 13.07
N PHE A 151 9.76 6.56 12.78
CA PHE A 151 9.47 6.14 11.41
C PHE A 151 8.41 7.03 10.76
N GLU A 152 8.57 7.31 9.48
CA GLU A 152 7.43 7.60 8.62
C GLU A 152 6.64 6.31 8.41
N ILE A 153 5.33 6.32 8.67
CA ILE A 153 4.51 5.11 8.58
C ILE A 153 3.36 5.29 7.60
N SER A 154 3.33 4.46 6.57
CA SER A 154 2.17 4.27 5.69
C SER A 154 1.31 3.12 6.19
N VAL A 155 -0.01 3.23 6.00
CA VAL A 155 -0.96 2.12 6.26
C VAL A 155 -1.86 1.86 5.07
N ALA A 156 -2.42 0.65 4.98
CA ALA A 156 -3.37 0.32 3.92
C ALA A 156 -4.75 0.98 4.15
N ALA A 157 -5.45 1.30 3.06
CA ALA A 157 -6.85 1.72 3.03
C ALA A 157 -7.61 0.96 1.94
N TYR A 158 -8.92 0.72 2.11
CA TYR A 158 -9.71 -0.11 1.19
C TYR A 158 -10.90 0.67 0.64
N PRO A 159 -10.79 1.23 -0.59
CA PRO A 159 -11.87 2.01 -1.20
C PRO A 159 -13.20 1.25 -1.32
N GLU A 160 -13.13 -0.05 -1.53
CA GLU A 160 -14.27 -0.97 -1.65
C GLU A 160 -14.56 -1.76 -0.36
N THR A 161 -14.03 -1.29 0.77
CA THR A 161 -14.14 -1.92 2.09
C THR A 161 -13.39 -3.25 2.19
N HIS A 162 -12.65 -3.42 3.29
CA HIS A 162 -11.92 -4.68 3.51
C HIS A 162 -12.90 -5.88 3.58
N PRO A 163 -12.61 -7.04 2.95
CA PRO A 163 -13.53 -8.18 2.90
C PRO A 163 -13.98 -8.74 4.26
N SER A 164 -13.14 -8.63 5.29
CA SER A 164 -13.48 -9.03 6.67
C SER A 164 -13.97 -7.88 7.55
N ALA A 165 -14.28 -6.72 6.95
CA ALA A 165 -14.93 -5.64 7.65
C ALA A 165 -16.41 -5.93 7.87
N ARG A 166 -16.91 -5.62 9.07
CA ARG A 166 -18.34 -5.70 9.39
C ARG A 166 -19.20 -4.72 8.59
N SER A 167 -18.65 -3.56 8.25
CA SER A 167 -19.31 -2.53 7.45
C SER A 167 -18.27 -1.53 6.91
N PRO A 168 -18.62 -0.71 5.90
CA PRO A 168 -17.75 0.37 5.44
C PRO A 168 -17.40 1.40 6.53
N GLY A 169 -18.32 1.68 7.45
CA GLY A 169 -18.07 2.59 8.57
C GLY A 169 -17.03 2.03 9.55
N HIS A 170 -17.14 0.75 9.87
CA HIS A 170 -16.16 0.06 10.71
C HIS A 170 -14.75 0.03 10.09
N ASP A 171 -14.64 -0.08 8.78
CA ASP A 171 -13.36 -0.03 8.07
C ASP A 171 -12.71 1.36 8.12
N LEU A 172 -13.53 2.43 8.09
CA LEU A 172 -13.07 3.80 8.31
C LEU A 172 -12.62 4.03 9.76
N ASP A 173 -13.34 3.51 10.75
CA ASP A 173 -12.94 3.59 12.16
C ASP A 173 -11.58 2.92 12.39
N ASN A 174 -11.36 1.75 11.79
CA ASN A 174 -10.07 1.06 11.83
C ASN A 174 -8.96 1.85 11.09
N LEU A 175 -9.29 2.49 9.96
CA LEU A 175 -8.34 3.39 9.31
C LEU A 175 -7.95 4.51 10.26
N LYS A 176 -8.92 5.20 10.86
CA LYS A 176 -8.71 6.28 11.83
C LYS A 176 -7.85 5.84 13.01
N ALA A 177 -8.11 4.66 13.58
CA ALA A 177 -7.30 4.12 14.67
C ALA A 177 -5.83 3.94 14.32
N LYS A 178 -5.51 3.53 13.08
CA LYS A 178 -4.12 3.47 12.60
C LYS A 178 -3.49 4.86 12.50
N LEU A 179 -4.26 5.89 12.20
CA LEU A 179 -3.77 7.27 12.11
C LEU A 179 -3.54 7.85 13.49
N ASP A 180 -4.49 7.65 14.39
CA ASP A 180 -4.40 8.03 15.80
C ASP A 180 -3.18 7.37 16.48
N ALA A 181 -2.81 6.17 16.04
CA ALA A 181 -1.60 5.47 16.48
C ALA A 181 -0.28 6.07 15.94
N GLY A 182 -0.33 6.97 14.96
CA GLY A 182 0.83 7.70 14.44
C GLY A 182 1.16 7.46 12.95
N ALA A 183 0.26 6.87 12.16
CA ALA A 183 0.47 6.73 10.72
C ALA A 183 0.37 8.08 10.00
N SER A 184 1.30 8.33 9.07
CA SER A 184 1.44 9.62 8.38
C SER A 184 0.72 9.69 7.03
N ARG A 185 0.41 8.53 6.43
CA ARG A 185 -0.35 8.43 5.17
C ARG A 185 -1.10 7.11 5.05
N ALA A 186 -2.11 7.09 4.21
CA ALA A 186 -2.75 5.86 3.74
C ALA A 186 -2.43 5.60 2.27
N ILE A 187 -2.19 4.34 1.90
CA ILE A 187 -2.07 3.88 0.51
C ILE A 187 -3.23 2.93 0.26
N THR A 188 -4.02 3.20 -0.79
CA THR A 188 -5.19 2.38 -1.05
C THR A 188 -4.83 1.04 -1.67
N GLN A 189 -5.65 0.04 -1.40
CA GLN A 189 -5.83 -1.10 -2.28
C GLN A 189 -6.13 -0.62 -3.71
N PHE A 190 -5.72 -1.40 -4.73
CA PHE A 190 -6.03 -1.08 -6.11
C PHE A 190 -7.53 -1.07 -6.37
N PHE A 191 -7.92 -0.28 -7.36
CA PHE A 191 -9.28 -0.17 -7.87
C PHE A 191 -9.22 0.11 -9.38
N PHE A 192 -10.28 -0.24 -10.11
CA PHE A 192 -10.33 -0.04 -11.58
C PHE A 192 -11.21 1.13 -12.01
N ASP A 193 -12.02 1.65 -11.10
CA ASP A 193 -12.91 2.78 -11.35
C ASP A 193 -12.49 3.98 -10.49
N ALA A 194 -12.19 5.11 -11.13
CA ALA A 194 -11.81 6.33 -10.42
C ALA A 194 -12.89 6.79 -9.43
N ASP A 195 -14.17 6.55 -9.75
CA ASP A 195 -15.27 6.99 -8.89
C ASP A 195 -15.32 6.20 -7.58
N VAL A 196 -14.77 4.97 -7.53
CA VAL A 196 -14.60 4.20 -6.29
C VAL A 196 -13.67 4.93 -5.33
N PHE A 197 -12.52 5.40 -5.82
CA PHE A 197 -11.57 6.17 -5.03
C PHE A 197 -12.14 7.52 -4.61
N LEU A 198 -12.78 8.26 -5.52
CA LEU A 198 -13.35 9.57 -5.21
C LEU A 198 -14.42 9.47 -4.11
N ARG A 199 -15.36 8.51 -4.22
CA ARG A 199 -16.35 8.27 -3.16
C ARG A 199 -15.73 7.80 -1.85
N PHE A 200 -14.65 7.02 -1.89
CA PHE A 200 -13.92 6.64 -0.68
C PHE A 200 -13.26 7.84 -0.01
N ARG A 201 -12.56 8.68 -0.78
CA ARG A 201 -11.93 9.91 -0.30
C ARG A 201 -12.96 10.82 0.38
N ASP A 202 -14.11 11.03 -0.26
CA ASP A 202 -15.16 11.91 0.28
C ASP A 202 -15.75 11.34 1.59
N ARG A 203 -15.95 10.01 1.68
CA ARG A 203 -16.34 9.35 2.94
C ARG A 203 -15.28 9.46 4.03
N ALA A 204 -14.00 9.30 3.69
CA ALA A 204 -12.89 9.43 4.64
C ALA A 204 -12.78 10.85 5.19
N ARG A 205 -12.90 11.87 4.32
CA ARG A 205 -12.94 13.29 4.73
C ARG A 205 -14.15 13.59 5.60
N ALA A 206 -15.33 13.09 5.26
CA ALA A 206 -16.53 13.22 6.11
C ALA A 206 -16.36 12.58 7.51
N ALA A 207 -15.50 11.55 7.64
CA ALA A 207 -15.14 10.92 8.91
C ALA A 207 -14.00 11.65 9.67
N GLY A 208 -13.52 12.78 9.16
CA GLY A 208 -12.44 13.59 9.75
C GLY A 208 -11.04 13.04 9.52
N ILE A 209 -10.83 12.18 8.51
CA ILE A 209 -9.51 11.70 8.12
C ILE A 209 -8.92 12.74 7.17
N GLU A 210 -7.92 13.52 7.60
CA GLU A 210 -7.32 14.62 6.82
C GLU A 210 -5.95 14.30 6.19
N ILE A 211 -5.30 13.22 6.60
CA ILE A 211 -3.99 12.83 6.07
C ILE A 211 -4.04 12.52 4.54
N PRO A 212 -2.88 12.42 3.86
CA PRO A 212 -2.81 11.92 2.49
C PRO A 212 -3.37 10.52 2.34
N ILE A 213 -4.23 10.35 1.32
CA ILE A 213 -4.70 9.04 0.85
C ILE A 213 -4.20 8.89 -0.59
N VAL A 214 -3.19 8.05 -0.77
CA VAL A 214 -2.52 7.82 -2.07
C VAL A 214 -3.22 6.67 -2.80
N PRO A 215 -3.70 6.87 -4.05
CA PRO A 215 -4.35 5.81 -4.81
C PRO A 215 -3.33 4.74 -5.26
N GLY A 216 -3.55 3.50 -4.86
CA GLY A 216 -2.82 2.35 -5.40
C GLY A 216 -3.32 2.01 -6.80
N ILE A 217 -2.43 1.96 -7.79
CA ILE A 217 -2.77 1.62 -9.18
C ILE A 217 -2.05 0.33 -9.56
N LEU A 218 -2.79 -0.65 -10.07
CA LEU A 218 -2.25 -1.90 -10.59
C LEU A 218 -2.34 -1.90 -12.13
N PRO A 219 -1.22 -1.74 -12.86
CA PRO A 219 -1.20 -1.90 -14.30
C PRO A 219 -1.50 -3.35 -14.69
N VAL A 220 -2.54 -3.57 -15.47
CA VAL A 220 -2.96 -4.93 -15.83
C VAL A 220 -2.14 -5.45 -17.00
N THR A 221 -1.22 -6.38 -16.72
CA THR A 221 -0.42 -7.09 -17.74
C THR A 221 -0.91 -8.53 -17.96
N ASN A 222 -1.56 -9.14 -16.96
CA ASN A 222 -2.13 -10.49 -17.03
C ASN A 222 -3.54 -10.52 -16.42
N PHE A 223 -4.55 -10.74 -17.25
CA PHE A 223 -5.95 -10.72 -16.83
C PHE A 223 -6.34 -11.89 -15.90
N ALA A 224 -5.71 -13.06 -16.05
CA ALA A 224 -5.99 -14.20 -15.16
C ALA A 224 -5.43 -13.94 -13.75
N GLN A 225 -4.23 -13.37 -13.66
CA GLN A 225 -3.65 -12.94 -12.40
C GLN A 225 -4.51 -11.86 -11.74
N LEU A 226 -4.96 -10.88 -12.53
CA LEU A 226 -5.87 -9.84 -12.08
C LEU A 226 -7.14 -10.42 -11.42
N LYS A 227 -7.83 -11.36 -12.09
CA LYS A 227 -9.05 -11.95 -11.52
C LYS A 227 -8.83 -12.58 -10.15
N ARG A 228 -7.70 -13.29 -9.98
CA ARG A 228 -7.34 -13.89 -8.69
C ARG A 228 -7.10 -12.83 -7.62
N MET A 229 -6.33 -11.78 -7.96
CA MET A 229 -6.03 -10.68 -7.02
C MET A 229 -7.29 -9.91 -6.62
N ALA A 230 -8.17 -9.59 -7.57
CA ALA A 230 -9.42 -8.87 -7.33
C ALA A 230 -10.37 -9.65 -6.41
N ALA A 231 -10.52 -10.96 -6.64
CA ALA A 231 -11.32 -11.83 -5.77
C ALA A 231 -10.75 -11.90 -4.34
N ALA A 232 -9.43 -11.95 -4.21
CA ALA A 232 -8.73 -11.98 -2.93
C ALA A 232 -8.90 -10.69 -2.10
N CYS A 233 -8.89 -9.52 -2.74
CA CYS A 233 -8.99 -8.23 -2.04
C CYS A 233 -10.40 -7.63 -2.01
N GLY A 234 -11.38 -8.26 -2.65
CA GLY A 234 -12.75 -7.75 -2.77
C GLY A 234 -12.90 -6.58 -3.76
N ALA A 235 -11.92 -6.31 -4.61
CA ALA A 235 -11.98 -5.22 -5.58
C ALA A 235 -12.88 -5.58 -6.78
N SER A 236 -13.75 -4.67 -7.19
CA SER A 236 -14.60 -4.86 -8.36
C SER A 236 -13.81 -4.68 -9.65
N ILE A 237 -13.92 -5.65 -10.56
CA ILE A 237 -13.39 -5.51 -11.92
C ILE A 237 -14.41 -4.72 -12.73
N ALA A 238 -14.08 -3.47 -13.06
CA ALA A 238 -14.95 -2.60 -13.85
C ALA A 238 -15.45 -3.32 -15.11
N ARG A 239 -16.74 -3.17 -15.45
CA ARG A 239 -17.35 -3.82 -16.63
C ARG A 239 -16.63 -3.48 -17.95
N ARG A 240 -15.96 -2.32 -18.00
CA ARG A 240 -15.12 -1.87 -19.13
C ARG A 240 -13.71 -2.47 -19.16
N ALA A 241 -13.23 -3.05 -18.06
CA ALA A 241 -11.95 -3.79 -18.00
C ALA A 241 -12.08 -5.26 -18.45
N ARG A 242 -13.28 -5.67 -18.92
CA ARG A 242 -13.43 -6.92 -19.68
C ARG A 242 -12.61 -6.78 -20.97
N PRO A 243 -11.84 -7.80 -21.37
CA PRO A 243 -11.01 -7.71 -22.57
C PRO A 243 -11.90 -7.37 -23.76
N GLN A 244 -11.72 -6.17 -24.31
CA GLN A 244 -12.00 -5.98 -25.72
C GLN A 244 -10.98 -6.87 -26.42
N THR A 245 -11.47 -7.85 -27.17
CA THR A 245 -10.69 -8.77 -27.99
C THR A 245 -9.98 -8.00 -29.10
N ARG A 246 -9.01 -7.15 -28.76
CA ARG A 246 -8.07 -6.53 -29.70
C ARG A 246 -6.69 -6.51 -29.06
N ARG A 247 -5.76 -7.12 -29.79
CA ARG A 247 -4.36 -7.42 -29.46
C ARG A 247 -3.67 -6.29 -28.66
N GLY A 248 -3.09 -6.63 -27.50
CA GLY A 248 -1.90 -5.97 -26.97
C GLY A 248 -2.05 -4.65 -26.19
N GLY A 249 -3.19 -4.34 -25.57
CA GLY A 249 -3.35 -3.12 -24.76
C GLY A 249 -3.19 -3.34 -23.25
N CYS A 250 -2.38 -2.51 -22.57
CA CYS A 250 -2.36 -2.38 -21.10
C CYS A 250 -3.65 -1.66 -20.65
N LEU A 251 -4.42 -2.25 -19.73
CA LEU A 251 -5.62 -1.62 -19.18
C LEU A 251 -5.21 -0.72 -18.02
N VAL A 252 -5.16 0.59 -18.28
CA VAL A 252 -5.12 1.65 -17.26
C VAL A 252 -6.54 2.22 -17.15
N PRO A 253 -7.05 2.54 -15.95
CA PRO A 253 -8.34 3.23 -15.83
C PRO A 253 -8.35 4.48 -16.72
N SER A 254 -9.37 4.63 -17.57
CA SER A 254 -9.39 5.67 -18.63
C SER A 254 -9.23 7.11 -18.15
N ARG A 255 -9.49 7.40 -16.87
CA ARG A 255 -9.29 8.73 -16.24
C ARG A 255 -7.90 8.93 -15.62
N PHE A 256 -7.08 7.88 -15.52
CA PHE A 256 -5.68 7.92 -15.09
C PHE A 256 -4.70 7.59 -16.23
N ALA A 257 -5.20 7.48 -17.47
CA ALA A 257 -4.36 7.27 -18.63
C ALA A 257 -3.52 8.53 -18.89
N PHE A 258 -2.25 8.48 -18.54
CA PHE A 258 -1.28 9.43 -19.04
C PHE A 258 -1.14 9.21 -20.55
N THR A 259 -1.58 10.17 -21.36
CA THR A 259 -1.21 10.24 -22.77
C THR A 259 0.32 10.30 -22.86
N PRO A 260 0.99 9.35 -23.53
CA PRO A 260 2.43 9.40 -23.68
C PRO A 260 2.82 10.65 -24.49
N HIS A 261 3.86 11.35 -24.03
CA HIS A 261 4.45 12.47 -24.75
C HIS A 261 4.91 12.01 -26.16
N PRO A 262 4.71 12.81 -27.22
CA PRO A 262 5.00 12.42 -28.61
C PRO A 262 6.47 12.05 -28.91
N SER A 263 7.37 12.16 -27.93
CA SER A 263 8.79 11.85 -28.06
C SER A 263 9.15 10.39 -27.78
N PHE A 264 8.19 9.52 -27.44
CA PHE A 264 8.47 8.09 -27.21
C PHE A 264 8.56 7.32 -28.55
N PRO A 265 9.74 6.79 -28.94
CA PRO A 265 9.85 6.04 -30.19
C PRO A 265 9.11 4.70 -30.09
N ARG A 266 8.22 4.45 -31.05
CA ARG A 266 7.61 3.13 -31.27
C ARG A 266 8.68 2.17 -31.79
N LYS A 267 9.28 1.36 -30.93
CA LYS A 267 10.09 0.20 -31.36
C LYS A 267 9.33 -1.10 -31.14
N ARG A 268 9.43 -1.99 -32.13
CA ARG A 268 8.78 -3.31 -32.22
C ARG A 268 9.08 -4.18 -31.00
N GLU A 269 8.03 -4.82 -30.47
CA GLU A 269 8.10 -5.77 -29.34
C GLU A 269 8.86 -7.04 -29.70
N PRO A 270 9.75 -7.56 -28.83
CA PRO A 270 10.12 -8.96 -28.82
C PRO A 270 8.96 -9.80 -28.24
N ARG A 271 8.81 -11.02 -28.75
CA ARG A 271 7.77 -11.98 -28.37
C ARG A 271 7.70 -12.18 -26.86
N ALA A 272 6.48 -12.11 -26.31
CA ALA A 272 6.15 -12.32 -24.92
C ALA A 272 6.62 -13.71 -24.44
N ALA A 273 7.63 -13.74 -23.57
CA ALA A 273 7.92 -14.86 -22.71
C ALA A 273 7.05 -14.75 -21.45
N GLY A 274 6.39 -15.85 -21.08
CA GLY A 274 5.36 -15.92 -20.05
C GLY A 274 5.76 -15.30 -18.70
N PHE A 275 4.92 -14.40 -18.22
CA PHE A 275 5.01 -13.78 -16.90
C PHE A 275 4.29 -14.69 -15.90
N GLN A 276 5.04 -15.42 -15.07
CA GLN A 276 4.49 -16.19 -13.96
C GLN A 276 5.05 -15.60 -12.66
N ALA A 277 4.48 -14.48 -12.25
CA ALA A 277 4.66 -13.93 -10.92
C ALA A 277 3.55 -14.48 -10.02
N ASP A 278 3.94 -15.19 -8.96
CA ASP A 278 3.04 -15.52 -7.87
C ASP A 278 2.59 -14.22 -7.18
N ALA A 279 1.27 -13.98 -7.15
CA ALA A 279 0.68 -12.83 -6.47
C ALA A 279 0.70 -13.04 -4.95
N PRO A 280 1.03 -12.00 -4.19
CA PRO A 280 -0.06 -11.34 -3.48
C PRO A 280 -0.04 -9.84 -3.69
N CYS A 281 -1.23 -9.29 -3.79
CA CYS A 281 -1.52 -7.88 -3.80
C CYS A 281 -1.10 -7.23 -2.45
N SER A 282 -1.08 -5.90 -2.36
CA SER A 282 -1.26 -5.16 -1.09
C SER A 282 -2.53 -5.56 -0.31
N SER A 283 -3.25 -6.59 -0.76
CA SER A 283 -4.34 -7.33 -0.12
C SER A 283 -3.93 -8.06 1.15
N GLN A 284 -2.67 -7.96 1.59
CA GLN A 284 -2.21 -8.62 2.80
C GLN A 284 -3.04 -8.20 3.99
N GLY A 285 -3.88 -9.14 4.40
CA GLY A 285 -5.16 -8.91 5.01
C GLY A 285 -5.08 -8.02 6.23
N GLN A 286 -6.13 -7.24 6.42
CA GLN A 286 -6.45 -6.54 7.64
C GLN A 286 -7.87 -6.92 8.05
N ALA A 287 -8.06 -8.11 8.65
CA ALA A 287 -9.23 -8.28 9.50
C ALA A 287 -9.12 -7.28 10.64
N LEU A 288 -10.21 -6.54 10.74
CA LEU A 288 -10.33 -5.35 11.53
C LEU A 288 -10.41 -5.74 13.00
N ASP A 289 -9.87 -4.85 13.81
CA ASP A 289 -9.86 -4.98 15.25
C ASP A 289 -11.30 -4.91 15.81
N PRO A 290 -11.80 -5.99 16.45
CA PRO A 290 -13.17 -6.04 16.95
C PRO A 290 -13.43 -5.04 18.09
N ARG A 291 -12.39 -4.39 18.63
CA ARG A 291 -12.49 -3.30 19.61
C ARG A 291 -13.22 -2.08 19.04
N PHE A 292 -13.17 -1.86 17.72
CA PHE A 292 -13.90 -0.77 17.09
C PHE A 292 -15.35 -1.20 16.83
N ARG A 293 -16.24 -0.96 17.80
CA ARG A 293 -17.69 -1.05 17.54
C ARG A 293 -18.10 0.27 16.92
N GLY A 294 -18.49 0.24 15.64
CA GLY A 294 -18.98 1.39 14.89
C GLY A 294 -19.86 2.26 15.77
N GLY A 295 -19.35 3.42 16.14
CA GLY A 295 -20.03 4.31 17.05
C GLY A 295 -21.33 4.76 16.40
N ASP A 296 -22.44 4.55 17.11
CA ASP A 296 -23.79 5.05 16.80
C ASP A 296 -23.86 6.60 16.93
N LYS A 297 -22.81 7.30 16.48
CA LYS A 297 -22.68 8.77 16.57
C LYS A 297 -23.25 9.49 15.35
N TYR A 298 -23.82 8.78 14.37
CA TYR A 298 -24.50 9.35 13.20
C TYR A 298 -26.04 9.30 13.32
N LYS A 299 -26.58 9.46 14.53
CA LYS A 299 -28.00 9.78 14.74
C LYS A 299 -28.16 10.96 15.68
N LYS A 300 -28.25 12.16 15.09
CA LYS A 300 -29.24 13.23 15.38
C LYS A 300 -28.64 14.60 15.06
N SER A 301 -29.05 15.16 13.93
CA SER A 301 -29.38 16.58 13.81
C SER A 301 -30.23 16.81 12.56
N HIS A 302 -31.49 16.38 12.62
CA HIS A 302 -32.57 16.97 11.84
C HIS A 302 -33.67 17.40 12.82
N ALA A 303 -33.79 18.72 12.97
CA ALA A 303 -34.87 19.54 13.51
C ALA A 303 -34.18 20.82 14.06
N TYR A 304 -34.44 22.05 13.63
CA TYR A 304 -35.48 22.63 12.79
C TYR A 304 -34.96 24.00 12.35
N THR A 305 -35.33 24.51 11.18
CA THR A 305 -35.11 25.92 10.79
C THR A 305 -36.47 26.58 10.61
N ARG A 306 -36.61 27.80 11.18
CA ARG A 306 -37.67 28.83 10.95
C ARG A 306 -39.06 28.47 11.52
N GLN A 307 -39.82 29.35 12.18
CA GLN A 307 -39.81 30.81 12.36
C GLN A 307 -39.80 31.20 13.84
#